data_AF-A0A960NRF4-F1
#
_entry.id   AF-A0A960NRF4-F1
#
_cell.length_a   1.000
_cell.length_b   1.000
_cell.length_c   1.000
_cell.angle_alpha   90.00
_cell.angle_beta   90.00
_cell.angle_gamma   90.00
#
_symmetry.space_group_name_H-M   'P 1'
#
loop_
_entity.id
_entity.type
_entity.pdbx_description
1 polymer ?
#
loop_
_entity_poly.entity_id
_entity_poly.type
_entity_poly.pdbx_seq_one_letter_code
_entity_poly.pdbx_strand_id
1 'polypeptide(L)'
;YQWDAPNAWPPLQTAAILGLLRHGYTADAKRLAEKYVLTCARNLERTGKLWEKYNALTGNIDVADEYKMPQMMGWTAGGFLHAAEVLES
;
A
#
# COMPACT_ATOMS: atom_id res chain seq x y z
N TYR A 1 6.64 10.15 -13.77
CA TYR A 1 7.49 10.53 -12.63
C TYR A 1 7.23 9.61 -11.45
N GLN A 2 8.01 9.69 -10.36
CA GLN A 2 7.86 8.78 -9.23
C GLN A 2 6.49 8.90 -8.53
N TRP A 3 5.81 10.03 -8.69
CA TRP A 3 4.48 10.32 -8.13
C TRP A 3 3.32 10.15 -9.13
N ASP A 4 3.60 9.60 -10.31
CA ASP A 4 2.57 9.30 -11.30
C ASP A 4 2.26 7.80 -11.36
N ALA A 5 1.20 7.48 -12.11
CA ALA A 5 0.98 6.10 -12.55
C ALA A 5 2.26 5.52 -13.19
N PRO A 6 2.60 4.25 -12.88
CA PRO A 6 1.78 3.27 -12.16
C PRO A 6 2.04 3.22 -10.64
N ASN A 7 2.77 4.17 -10.07
CA ASN A 7 3.21 4.08 -8.68
C ASN A 7 2.06 4.33 -7.69
N ALA A 8 1.82 3.37 -6.81
CA ALA A 8 0.98 3.50 -5.62
C ALA A 8 1.84 3.69 -4.37
N TRP A 9 1.53 4.75 -3.65
CA TRP A 9 2.24 5.13 -2.43
C TRP A 9 1.45 4.69 -1.18
N PRO A 10 2.07 3.97 -0.25
CA PRO A 10 1.50 3.61 1.05
C PRO A 10 0.76 4.73 1.79
N PRO A 11 1.32 5.95 1.98
CA PRO A 11 0.61 7.02 2.69
C PRO A 11 -0.70 7.43 2.00
N LEU A 12 -0.76 7.37 0.66
CA LEU A 12 -1.99 7.66 -0.09
C LEU A 12 -3.04 6.55 0.09
N GLN A 13 -2.61 5.29 0.22
CA GLN A 13 -3.53 4.18 0.51
C GLN A 13 -4.12 4.34 1.91
N THR A 14 -3.29 4.62 2.92
CA THR A 14 -3.74 4.89 4.29
C THR A 14 -4.72 6.06 4.35
N ALA A 15 -4.42 7.18 3.68
CA ALA A 15 -5.30 8.34 3.65
C ALA A 15 -6.65 8.03 2.99
N ALA A 16 -6.66 7.26 1.89
CA ALA A 16 -7.87 6.85 1.21
C ALA A 16 -8.72 5.89 2.06
N ILE A 17 -8.12 4.89 2.72
CA ILE A 17 -8.81 3.97 3.64
C ILE A 17 -9.48 4.75 4.78
N LEU A 18 -8.73 5.66 5.43
CA LEU A 18 -9.25 6.50 6.50
C LEU A 18 -10.41 7.40 6.02
N GLY A 19 -10.26 8.01 4.84
CA GLY A 19 -11.31 8.84 4.24
C GLY A 19 -12.59 8.04 4.00
N LEU A 20 -12.49 6.87 3.38
CA LEU A 20 -13.63 6.00 3.11
C LEU A 20 -14.35 5.59 4.41
N LEU A 21 -13.60 5.20 5.45
CA LEU A 21 -14.17 4.84 6.75
C LEU A 21 -14.92 6.00 7.40
N ARG A 22 -14.31 7.20 7.43
CA ARG A 22 -14.92 8.39 8.04
C ARG A 22 -16.23 8.82 7.38
N HIS A 23 -16.44 8.44 6.12
CA HIS A 23 -17.62 8.78 5.36
C HIS A 23 -18.61 7.61 5.18
N GLY A 24 -18.42 6.50 5.93
CA GLY A 24 -19.34 5.36 5.92
C GLY A 24 -19.20 4.42 4.72
N TYR A 25 -18.18 4.60 3.88
CA TYR A 25 -17.87 3.72 2.76
C TYR A 25 -17.05 2.50 3.21
N THR A 26 -17.52 1.80 4.23
CA THR A 26 -16.77 0.72 4.91
C THR A 26 -16.41 -0.43 3.97
N ALA A 27 -17.32 -0.81 3.06
CA ALA A 27 -17.06 -1.88 2.10
C ALA A 27 -15.90 -1.54 1.15
N ASP A 28 -15.87 -0.30 0.63
CA ASP A 28 -14.78 0.15 -0.22
C ASP A 28 -13.47 0.33 0.54
N ALA A 29 -13.53 0.80 1.78
CA ALA A 29 -12.37 0.88 2.66
C ALA A 29 -11.73 -0.49 2.87
N LYS A 30 -12.53 -1.50 3.24
CA LYS A 30 -12.07 -2.88 3.42
C LYS A 30 -11.53 -3.48 2.13
N ARG A 31 -12.20 -3.26 1.00
CA ARG A 31 -11.72 -3.70 -0.32
C ARG A 31 -10.37 -3.09 -0.69
N LEU A 32 -10.14 -1.81 -0.37
CA LEU A 32 -8.85 -1.16 -0.60
C LEU A 32 -7.78 -1.69 0.37
N ALA A 33 -8.11 -1.81 1.66
CA ALA A 33 -7.23 -2.34 2.69
C ALA A 33 -6.76 -3.76 2.35
N GLU A 34 -7.66 -4.65 1.92
CA GLU A 34 -7.34 -6.02 1.50
C GLU A 34 -6.34 -6.03 0.33
N LYS A 35 -6.60 -5.25 -0.72
CA LYS A 35 -5.69 -5.15 -1.87
C LYS A 35 -4.30 -4.66 -1.45
N TYR A 36 -4.25 -3.69 -0.54
CA TYR A 36 -3.00 -3.13 -0.04
C TYR A 36 -2.23 -4.12 0.84
N VAL A 37 -2.89 -4.74 1.82
CA VAL A 37 -2.30 -5.80 2.68
C VAL A 37 -1.75 -6.94 1.83
N LEU A 38 -2.53 -7.46 0.88
CA LEU A 38 -2.09 -8.54 0.00
C LEU A 38 -0.90 -8.14 -0.88
N THR A 39 -0.85 -6.89 -1.33
CA THR A 39 0.28 -6.37 -2.13
C THR A 39 1.55 -6.32 -1.30
N CYS A 40 1.49 -5.78 -0.08
CA CYS A 40 2.63 -5.78 0.83
C CYS A 40 3.06 -7.19 1.21
N ALA A 41 2.11 -8.06 1.60
CA ALA A 41 2.39 -9.43 2.03
C ALA A 41 3.07 -10.26 0.93
N ARG A 42 2.54 -10.25 -0.30
CA ARG A 42 3.16 -10.97 -1.43
C ARG A 42 4.57 -10.49 -1.76
N ASN A 43 4.80 -9.18 -1.72
CA ASN A 43 6.14 -8.66 -1.98
C ASN A 43 7.10 -8.91 -0.82
N LEU A 44 6.62 -8.85 0.42
CA LEU A 44 7.40 -9.23 1.60
C LEU A 44 7.81 -10.71 1.54
N GLU A 45 6.89 -11.61 1.21
CA GLU A 45 7.17 -13.03 1.02
C GLU A 45 8.21 -13.25 -0.09
N ARG A 46 8.03 -12.58 -1.24
CA ARG A 46 8.90 -12.76 -2.41
C ARG A 46 10.29 -12.16 -2.26
N THR A 47 10.42 -11.00 -1.62
CA THR A 47 11.69 -10.25 -1.58
C THR A 47 12.31 -10.16 -0.19
N GLY A 48 11.59 -10.60 0.85
CA GLY A 48 11.98 -10.42 2.25
C GLY A 48 12.00 -8.95 2.71
N LYS A 49 11.33 -8.04 1.98
CA LYS A 49 11.36 -6.59 2.22
C LYS A 49 9.99 -5.95 2.01
N LEU A 50 9.73 -4.89 2.77
CA LEU A 50 8.72 -3.88 2.43
C LEU A 50 9.38 -2.77 1.61
N TRP A 51 8.68 -2.25 0.62
CA TRP A 51 9.24 -1.27 -0.32
C TRP A 51 8.58 0.10 -0.17
N GLU A 52 9.27 1.13 -0.66
CA GLU A 52 8.83 2.52 -0.61
C GLU A 52 7.44 2.74 -1.24
N LYS A 53 7.19 2.05 -2.35
CA LYS A 53 6.01 2.15 -3.22
C LYS A 53 5.84 0.84 -4.00
N TYR A 54 4.67 0.67 -4.62
CA TYR A 54 4.33 -0.52 -5.41
C TYR A 54 3.68 -0.12 -6.73
N ASN A 55 3.67 -1.02 -7.70
CA ASN A 55 2.93 -0.83 -8.93
C ASN A 55 1.42 -1.10 -8.69
N ALA A 56 0.57 -0.11 -8.91
CA ALA A 56 -0.87 -0.18 -8.69
C ALA A 56 -1.59 -1.16 -9.65
N LEU A 57 -1.03 -1.37 -10.83
CA LEU A 57 -1.64 -2.18 -11.89
C LEU A 57 -1.31 -3.66 -11.72
N THR A 58 -0.09 -3.97 -11.27
CA THR A 58 0.42 -5.35 -11.19
C THR A 58 0.57 -5.86 -9.75
N GLY A 59 0.58 -4.96 -8.75
CA GLY A 59 0.81 -5.30 -7.35
C GLY A 59 2.22 -5.79 -7.05
N ASN A 60 3.21 -5.49 -7.90
CA ASN A 60 4.61 -5.87 -7.73
C ASN A 60 5.51 -4.63 -7.48
N ILE A 61 6.82 -4.80 -7.61
CA ILE A 61 7.83 -3.73 -7.42
C ILE A 61 8.38 -3.16 -8.73
N ASP A 62 7.71 -3.40 -9.86
CA ASP A 62 8.05 -2.82 -11.16
C ASP A 62 7.50 -1.38 -11.22
N VAL A 63 8.28 -0.44 -10.67
CA VAL A 63 7.87 0.94 -10.44
C VAL A 63 8.75 1.92 -11.19
N ALA A 64 8.23 3.12 -11.43
CA ALA A 64 9.04 4.22 -11.93
C ALA A 64 9.87 4.82 -10.79
N ASP A 65 11.18 4.88 -10.95
CA ASP A 65 12.13 5.36 -9.94
C ASP A 65 12.89 6.58 -10.46
N GLU A 66 12.98 7.63 -9.64
CA GLU A 66 13.91 8.75 -9.87
C GLU A 66 15.26 8.49 -9.20
N TYR A 67 15.28 7.56 -8.24
CA TYR A 67 16.45 7.06 -7.52
C TYR A 67 16.21 5.62 -7.10
N LYS A 68 17.28 4.93 -6.68
CA LYS A 68 17.20 3.54 -6.22
C LYS A 68 16.17 3.38 -5.09
N MET A 69 15.12 2.60 -5.33
CA MET A 69 14.03 2.41 -4.38
C MET A 69 14.52 1.94 -2.99
N PRO A 70 14.21 2.68 -1.91
CA PRO A 70 14.49 2.28 -0.54
C PRO A 70 13.72 1.02 -0.10
N GLN A 71 14.35 0.27 0.81
CA GLN A 71 13.79 -0.92 1.47
C GLN A 71 13.39 -0.61 2.92
N MET A 72 12.49 -1.43 3.47
CA MET A 72 12.05 -1.41 4.87
C MET A 72 11.50 -0.05 5.30
N MET A 73 10.59 0.51 4.51
CA MET A 73 10.10 1.86 4.73
C MET A 73 9.01 1.91 5.81
N GLY A 74 9.19 2.81 6.79
CA GLY A 74 8.32 2.91 7.97
C GLY A 74 6.86 3.24 7.63
N TRP A 75 6.61 4.11 6.65
CA TRP A 75 5.25 4.40 6.20
C TRP A 75 4.56 3.19 5.56
N THR A 76 5.33 2.29 4.95
CA THR A 76 4.79 1.08 4.33
C THR A 76 4.34 0.11 5.41
N ALA A 77 5.20 -0.11 6.41
CA ALA A 77 4.89 -0.94 7.57
C ALA A 77 3.70 -0.37 8.36
N GLY A 78 3.70 0.94 8.65
CA GLY A 78 2.61 1.60 9.37
C GLY A 78 1.28 1.53 8.62
N GLY A 79 1.29 1.80 7.31
CA GLY A 79 0.10 1.63 6.47
C GLY A 79 -0.38 0.18 6.42
N PHE A 80 0.55 -0.80 6.41
CA PHE A 80 0.20 -2.22 6.37
C PHE A 80 -0.54 -2.64 7.64
N LEU A 81 0.00 -2.27 8.81
CA LEU A 81 -0.64 -2.56 10.10
C LEU A 81 -2.01 -1.90 10.20
N HIS A 82 -2.12 -0.62 9.83
CA HIS A 82 -3.40 0.08 9.83
C HIS A 82 -4.44 -0.60 8.93
N ALA A 83 -4.05 -0.99 7.71
CA ALA A 83 -4.96 -1.66 6.80
C ALA A 83 -5.36 -3.06 7.31
N ALA A 84 -4.46 -3.78 7.97
CA ALA A 84 -4.77 -5.07 8.59
C ALA A 84 -5.78 -4.92 9.73
N GLU A 85 -5.61 -3.93 10.62
CA GLU A 85 -6.57 -3.61 11.69
C GLU A 85 -7.97 -3.32 11.15
N VAL A 86 -8.08 -2.61 10.02
CA VAL A 86 -9.36 -2.31 9.36
C VAL A 86 -10.07 -3.57 8.84
N LEU A 87 -9.32 -4.63 8.50
CA LEU A 87 -9.91 -5.89 8.05
C LEU A 87 -10.42 -6.74 9.22
N GLU A 88 -9.84 -6.57 10.40
CA GLU A 88 -10.22 -7.28 11.63
C GLU A 88 -11.41 -6.63 12.38
N SER A 89 -11.67 -5.34 12.15
CA SER A 89 -12.82 -4.60 12.71
C SER A 89 -14.14 -4.92 12.01
#